data_AF-A0A9Q1CIL1-F1
#
_entry.id   AF-A0A9Q1CIL1-F1
#
_cell.length_a   1.000
_cell.length_b   1.000
_cell.length_c   1.000
_cell.angle_alpha   90.00
_cell.angle_beta   90.00
_cell.angle_gamma   90.00
#
_symmetry.space_group_name_H-M   'P 1'
#
loop_
_entity.id
_entity.type
_entity.pdbx_description
1 polymer ?
#
loop_
_entity_poly.entity_id
_entity_poly.type
_entity_poly.pdbx_seq_one_letter_code
_entity_poly.pdbx_strand_id
1 'polypeptide(L)'
;MLYTDHKPLRYLLGPNKGIPVLAASRLQRWAILLSGYEYDITYRSSKQNANVDCLSRLPVSSRDVSSNIREATKMNESQIDCLPISASEIAKATVYDRVLSRVLHFVLYGWPDRNSLSPELLSFYNKRDELSVEGNFFSGVCV
;
A
#
# COMPACT_ATOMS: atom_id res chain seq x y z
N MET A 1 -1.29 -4.84 -28.49
CA MET A 1 0.08 -4.55 -27.99
C MET A 1 0.01 -3.66 -26.76
N LEU A 2 0.78 -3.97 -25.73
CA LEU A 2 0.89 -3.24 -24.47
C LEU A 2 2.29 -2.62 -24.36
N TYR A 3 2.36 -1.34 -24.00
CA TYR A 3 3.62 -0.62 -23.78
C TYR A 3 3.78 -0.28 -22.31
N THR A 4 4.97 -0.54 -21.77
CA THR A 4 5.31 -0.18 -20.38
C THR A 4 6.74 0.35 -20.31
N ASP A 5 6.98 1.34 -19.45
CA ASP A 5 8.32 1.78 -19.10
C ASP A 5 8.91 1.00 -17.91
N HIS A 6 8.21 -0.04 -17.43
CA HIS A 6 8.65 -0.88 -16.33
C HIS A 6 9.16 -2.24 -16.82
N LYS A 7 10.48 -2.37 -16.95
CA LYS A 7 11.14 -3.61 -17.44
C LYS A 7 10.73 -4.89 -16.68
N PRO A 8 10.61 -4.90 -15.34
CA PRO A 8 10.16 -6.09 -14.63
C PRO A 8 8.73 -6.53 -14.97
N LEU A 9 7.82 -5.60 -15.29
CA LEU A 9 6.43 -5.96 -15.62
C LEU A 9 6.34 -6.72 -16.94
N ARG A 10 7.22 -6.40 -17.90
CA ARG A 10 7.38 -7.18 -19.13
C ARG A 10 7.66 -8.65 -18.85
N TYR A 11 8.51 -8.94 -17.87
CA TYR A 11 8.88 -10.31 -17.53
C TYR A 11 7.77 -11.01 -16.73
N LEU A 12 7.14 -10.29 -15.82
CA LEU A 12 6.16 -10.84 -14.89
C LEU A 12 4.79 -11.10 -15.54
N LEU A 13 4.36 -10.19 -16.42
CA LEU A 13 3.07 -10.22 -17.12
C LEU A 13 3.27 -10.54 -18.61
N GLY A 14 4.25 -11.37 -18.93
CA GLY A 14 4.46 -11.83 -20.30
C GLY A 14 3.41 -12.87 -20.70
N PRO A 15 2.97 -12.91 -21.98
CA PRO A 15 1.92 -13.83 -22.44
C PRO A 15 2.27 -15.32 -22.25
N ASN A 16 3.57 -15.65 -22.22
CA ASN A 16 4.06 -17.03 -22.06
C ASN A 16 4.43 -17.40 -20.61
N LYS A 17 4.03 -16.59 -19.62
CA LYS A 17 4.35 -16.80 -18.20
C LYS A 17 3.06 -17.10 -17.44
N GLY A 18 3.07 -18.20 -16.68
CA GLY A 18 2.01 -18.49 -15.71
C GLY A 18 1.95 -17.44 -14.60
N ILE A 19 0.79 -17.32 -13.94
CA ILE A 19 0.56 -16.33 -12.90
C ILE A 19 1.49 -16.62 -11.70
N PRO A 20 2.37 -15.68 -11.32
CA PRO A 20 3.33 -15.91 -10.25
C PRO A 20 2.62 -15.98 -8.89
N VAL A 21 2.64 -17.16 -8.27
CA VAL A 21 1.97 -17.44 -6.97
C VAL A 21 2.59 -16.63 -5.82
N LEU A 22 3.86 -16.26 -5.92
CA LEU A 22 4.57 -15.45 -4.92
C LEU A 22 4.53 -13.94 -5.20
N ALA A 23 3.88 -13.49 -6.28
CA ALA A 23 3.75 -12.07 -6.55
C ALA A 23 2.71 -11.42 -5.64
N ALA A 24 2.86 -10.11 -5.38
CA ALA A 24 1.87 -9.35 -4.63
C ALA A 24 0.46 -9.53 -5.23
N SER A 25 -0.57 -9.54 -4.37
CA SER A 25 -1.98 -9.74 -4.77
C SER A 25 -2.41 -8.85 -5.94
N ARG A 26 -1.94 -7.60 -5.96
CA ARG A 26 -2.14 -6.65 -7.06
C ARG A 26 -1.63 -7.17 -8.41
N LEU A 27 -0.43 -7.75 -8.44
CA LEU A 27 0.16 -8.28 -9.68
C LEU A 27 -0.54 -9.54 -10.17
N GLN A 28 -0.95 -10.40 -9.23
CA GLN A 28 -1.75 -11.60 -9.55
C GLN A 28 -3.09 -11.21 -10.18
N ARG A 29 -3.78 -10.20 -9.63
CA ARG A 29 -5.03 -9.69 -10.20
C ARG A 29 -4.85 -9.20 -11.63
N TRP A 30 -3.83 -8.37 -11.88
CA TRP A 30 -3.53 -7.90 -13.23
C TRP A 30 -3.19 -9.06 -14.17
N ALA A 31 -2.46 -10.08 -13.71
CA ALA A 31 -2.16 -11.27 -14.51
C ALA A 31 -3.43 -12.06 -14.88
N ILE A 32 -4.37 -12.25 -13.95
CA ILE A 32 -5.67 -12.88 -14.23
C ILE A 32 -6.44 -12.07 -15.26
N LEU A 33 -6.57 -10.75 -15.07
CA LEU A 33 -7.29 -9.89 -15.99
C LEU A 33 -6.68 -9.92 -17.39
N LEU A 34 -5.36 -9.84 -17.48
CA LEU A 34 -4.63 -9.87 -18.75
C LEU A 34 -4.68 -11.24 -19.43
N SER A 35 -4.83 -12.35 -18.69
CA SER A 35 -4.95 -13.70 -19.26
C SER A 35 -6.20 -13.88 -20.14
N GLY A 36 -7.20 -13.01 -20.01
CA GLY A 36 -8.38 -12.99 -20.88
C GLY A 36 -8.16 -12.34 -22.25
N TYR A 37 -6.97 -11.79 -22.52
CA TYR A 37 -6.67 -11.06 -23.75
C TYR A 37 -5.45 -11.64 -24.46
N GLU A 38 -5.44 -11.55 -25.78
CA GLU A 38 -4.25 -11.80 -26.59
C GLU A 38 -3.44 -10.50 -26.70
N TYR A 39 -2.28 -10.45 -26.05
CA TYR A 39 -1.42 -9.27 -26.05
C TYR A 39 0.06 -9.64 -26.08
N ASP A 40 0.87 -8.69 -26.55
CA ASP A 40 2.32 -8.69 -26.40
C ASP A 40 2.73 -7.44 -25.62
N ILE A 41 3.68 -7.61 -24.69
CA ILE A 41 4.14 -6.56 -23.78
C ILE A 41 5.56 -6.13 -24.14
N THR A 42 5.71 -4.84 -24.44
CA THR A 42 6.98 -4.28 -24.91
C THR A 42 7.42 -3.13 -24.03
N TYR A 43 8.74 -3.05 -23.82
CA TYR A 43 9.34 -1.96 -23.09
C TYR A 43 9.43 -0.72 -23.98
N ARG A 44 8.96 0.42 -23.47
CA ARG A 44 9.11 1.74 -24.09
C ARG A 44 9.72 2.68 -23.07
N SER A 45 10.79 3.38 -23.44
CA SER A 45 11.45 4.31 -22.51
C SER A 45 10.49 5.43 -22.07
N SER A 46 10.62 5.94 -20.85
CA SER A 46 9.72 6.98 -20.32
C SER A 46 9.68 8.24 -21.21
N LYS A 47 10.81 8.62 -21.83
CA LYS A 47 10.88 9.71 -22.83
C LYS A 47 9.96 9.49 -24.01
N GLN A 48 9.86 8.26 -24.49
CA GLN A 48 8.99 7.89 -25.60
C GLN A 48 7.54 7.65 -25.13
N ASN A 49 7.30 7.45 -23.84
CA ASN A 49 5.98 7.20 -23.24
C ASN A 49 5.36 8.46 -22.61
N ALA A 50 5.76 9.64 -23.09
CA ALA A 50 5.37 10.94 -22.52
C ALA A 50 3.85 11.18 -22.49
N ASN A 51 3.12 10.60 -23.45
CA ASN A 51 1.66 10.65 -23.47
C ASN A 51 1.05 9.95 -22.24
N VAL A 52 1.59 8.80 -21.85
CA VAL A 52 1.13 8.05 -20.67
C VAL A 52 1.56 8.75 -19.39
N ASP A 53 2.78 9.28 -19.34
CA ASP A 53 3.30 10.03 -18.19
C ASP A 53 2.49 11.32 -17.93
N CYS A 54 2.07 12.02 -18.99
CA CYS A 54 1.20 13.18 -18.87
C CYS A 54 -0.15 12.78 -18.26
N LEU A 55 -0.81 11.77 -18.82
CA LEU A 55 -2.12 11.31 -18.35
C LEU A 55 -2.08 10.78 -16.91
N SER A 56 -1.03 10.07 -16.53
CA SER A 56 -0.90 9.52 -15.16
C SER A 56 -0.63 10.59 -14.10
N ARG A 57 -0.12 11.76 -14.50
CA ARG A 57 0.15 12.90 -13.62
C ARG A 57 -0.95 13.96 -13.63
N LEU A 58 -1.99 13.79 -14.45
CA LEU A 58 -3.11 14.73 -14.45
C LEU A 58 -3.77 14.76 -13.06
N PRO A 59 -4.09 15.95 -12.52
CA PRO A 59 -4.75 16.06 -11.24
C PRO A 59 -6.13 15.40 -11.32
N VAL A 60 -6.31 14.34 -10.55
CA VAL A 60 -7.56 13.60 -10.46
C VAL A 60 -8.46 14.28 -9.44
N SER A 61 -9.75 14.42 -9.76
CA SER A 61 -10.74 14.94 -8.83
C SER A 61 -10.86 14.00 -7.62
N SER A 62 -10.96 14.54 -6.40
CA SER A 62 -10.93 13.75 -5.16
C SER A 62 -12.01 12.67 -5.05
N ARG A 63 -13.06 12.74 -5.87
CA ARG A 63 -14.16 11.75 -5.90
C ARG A 63 -13.73 10.43 -6.57
N ASP A 64 -12.87 10.49 -7.59
CA ASP A 64 -12.50 9.31 -8.41
C ASP A 64 -11.44 8.41 -7.75
N VAL A 65 -10.68 8.95 -6.80
CA VAL A 65 -9.64 8.19 -6.06
C VAL A 65 -10.28 7.13 -5.14
N SER A 66 -11.47 7.43 -4.60
CA SER A 66 -12.14 6.59 -3.60
C SER A 66 -12.64 5.24 -4.15
N SER A 67 -13.01 5.17 -5.43
CA SER A 67 -13.55 3.95 -6.06
C SER A 67 -12.47 2.90 -6.34
N ASN A 68 -11.32 3.32 -6.88
CA ASN A 68 -10.20 2.44 -7.19
C ASN A 68 -9.55 1.83 -5.94
N ILE A 69 -9.49 2.58 -4.84
CA ILE A 69 -8.98 2.06 -3.56
C ILE A 69 -9.89 0.95 -3.05
N ARG A 70 -11.22 1.13 -3.12
CA ARG A 70 -12.21 0.16 -2.62
C ARG A 70 -12.09 -1.23 -3.25
N GLU A 71 -11.79 -1.31 -4.55
CA GLU A 71 -11.59 -2.59 -5.24
C GLU A 71 -10.23 -3.24 -4.92
N ALA A 72 -9.20 -2.46 -4.63
CA ALA A 72 -7.93 -2.98 -4.13
C ALA A 72 -8.09 -3.60 -2.74
N THR A 73 -8.80 -2.91 -1.84
CA THR A 73 -9.00 -3.32 -0.43
C THR A 73 -9.77 -4.63 -0.29
N LYS A 74 -10.84 -4.84 -1.07
CA LYS A 74 -11.70 -6.05 -0.97
C LYS A 74 -11.00 -7.40 -1.10
N MET A 75 -9.94 -7.49 -1.91
CA MET A 75 -9.21 -8.76 -2.08
C MET A 75 -8.21 -9.00 -0.94
N ASN A 76 -7.67 -7.92 -0.36
CA ASN A 76 -6.82 -8.02 0.82
C ASN A 76 -7.63 -8.36 2.07
N GLU A 77 -8.87 -7.88 2.18
CA GLU A 77 -9.80 -8.23 3.28
C GLU A 77 -9.93 -9.76 3.46
N SER A 78 -10.15 -10.51 2.36
CA SER A 78 -10.23 -11.98 2.43
C SER A 78 -8.94 -12.67 2.88
N GLN A 79 -7.77 -12.03 2.72
CA GLN A 79 -6.51 -12.54 3.23
C GLN A 79 -6.30 -12.19 4.71
N ILE A 80 -6.85 -11.05 5.16
CA ILE A 80 -6.82 -10.61 6.55
C ILE A 80 -7.68 -11.53 7.42
N ASP A 81 -8.84 -11.98 6.93
CA ASP A 81 -9.71 -12.91 7.67
C ASP A 81 -9.06 -14.29 7.95
N CYS A 82 -8.05 -14.66 7.15
CA CYS A 82 -7.27 -15.88 7.33
C CYS A 82 -6.06 -15.69 8.28
N LEU A 83 -5.80 -14.48 8.76
CA LEU A 83 -4.69 -14.25 9.67
C LEU A 83 -5.02 -14.81 11.07
N PRO A 84 -4.05 -15.45 11.75
CA PRO A 84 -4.26 -15.99 13.09
C PRO A 84 -4.36 -14.91 14.18
N ILE A 85 -4.33 -13.63 13.80
CA ILE A 85 -4.34 -12.49 14.71
C ILE A 85 -5.37 -11.48 14.19
N SER A 86 -6.32 -11.12 15.04
CA SER A 86 -7.35 -10.14 14.74
C SER A 86 -6.91 -8.71 15.07
N ALA A 87 -7.48 -7.71 14.37
CA ALA A 87 -7.28 -6.31 14.69
C ALA A 87 -7.60 -5.98 16.16
N SER A 88 -8.59 -6.68 16.76
CA SER A 88 -8.97 -6.51 18.15
C SER A 88 -7.89 -6.96 19.14
N GLU A 89 -7.13 -8.00 18.80
CA GLU A 89 -6.01 -8.49 19.61
C GLU A 89 -4.81 -7.55 19.48
N ILE A 90 -4.55 -7.03 18.28
CA ILE A 90 -3.52 -6.02 18.05
C ILE A 90 -3.83 -4.76 18.85
N ALA A 91 -5.08 -4.29 18.85
CA ALA A 91 -5.51 -3.13 19.63
C ALA A 91 -5.27 -3.35 21.14
N LYS A 92 -5.65 -4.51 21.67
CA LYS A 92 -5.37 -4.86 23.08
C LYS A 92 -3.87 -4.87 23.38
N ALA A 93 -3.08 -5.55 22.56
CA ALA A 93 -1.63 -5.62 22.74
C ALA A 93 -0.95 -4.23 22.66
N THR A 94 -1.41 -3.37 21.75
CA THR A 94 -0.92 -2.00 21.57
C THR A 94 -1.21 -1.14 22.81
N VAL A 95 -2.37 -1.32 23.45
CA VAL A 95 -2.72 -0.60 24.68
C VAL A 95 -1.92 -1.09 25.90
N TYR A 96 -1.62 -2.39 25.98
CA TYR A 96 -0.83 -2.97 27.08
C TYR A 96 0.67 -2.64 26.98
N ASP A 97 1.17 -2.37 25.78
CA ASP A 97 2.56 -1.99 25.57
C ASP A 97 2.85 -0.57 26.08
N ARG A 98 3.87 -0.45 26.94
CA ARG A 98 4.25 0.80 27.60
C ARG A 98 4.70 1.90 26.64
N VAL A 99 5.30 1.53 25.50
CA VAL A 99 5.79 2.47 24.50
C VAL A 99 4.68 2.79 23.52
N LEU A 100 4.03 1.78 22.95
CA LEU A 100 3.01 1.97 21.92
C LEU A 100 1.76 2.68 22.45
N SER A 101 1.35 2.43 23.70
CA SER A 101 0.24 3.17 24.33
C SER A 101 0.53 4.67 24.45
N ARG A 102 1.79 5.05 24.72
CA ARG A 102 2.22 6.46 24.73
C ARG A 102 2.26 7.05 23.33
N VAL A 103 2.77 6.32 22.35
CA VAL A 103 2.76 6.75 20.95
C VAL A 103 1.32 6.93 20.45
N LEU A 104 0.40 6.03 20.82
CA LEU A 104 -1.02 6.10 20.46
C LEU A 104 -1.64 7.40 21.00
N HIS A 105 -1.35 7.72 22.26
CA HIS A 105 -1.76 8.97 22.89
C HIS A 105 -1.16 10.20 22.17
N PHE A 106 0.12 10.18 21.79
CA PHE A 106 0.75 11.29 21.08
C PHE A 106 0.24 11.49 19.65
N VAL A 107 -0.13 10.42 18.96
CA VAL A 107 -0.73 10.53 17.63
C VAL A 107 -2.15 11.12 17.72
N LEU A 108 -2.93 10.77 18.76
CA LEU A 108 -4.30 11.29 18.93
C LEU A 108 -4.35 12.72 19.49
N TYR A 109 -3.49 13.07 20.44
CA TYR A 109 -3.55 14.33 21.19
C TYR A 109 -2.41 15.30 20.88
N GLY A 110 -1.45 14.90 20.04
CA GLY A 110 -0.29 15.70 19.66
C GLY A 110 1.01 15.24 20.34
N TRP A 111 2.11 15.45 19.62
CA TRP A 111 3.45 15.07 20.06
C TRP A 111 4.12 16.15 20.92
N PRO A 112 4.81 15.79 22.01
CA PRO A 112 5.60 16.73 22.79
C PRO A 112 6.92 17.07 22.08
N ASP A 113 7.62 18.10 22.59
CA ASP A 113 8.89 18.55 22.02
C ASP A 113 9.94 17.44 21.98
N ARG A 114 10.69 17.37 20.87
CA ARG A 114 11.71 16.34 20.60
C ARG A 114 12.70 16.11 21.75
N ASN A 115 13.06 17.18 22.46
CA ASN A 115 14.06 17.14 23.53
C ASN A 115 13.54 16.51 24.84
N SER A 116 12.22 16.32 24.95
CA SER A 116 11.56 15.70 26.11
C SER A 116 11.28 14.21 25.93
N LEU A 117 11.56 13.66 24.75
CA LEU A 117 11.24 12.29 24.38
C LEU A 117 12.38 11.31 24.71
N SER A 118 12.00 10.10 25.14
CA SER A 118 12.97 9.01 25.31
C SER A 118 13.51 8.55 23.95
N PRO A 119 14.73 7.98 23.91
CA PRO A 119 15.33 7.50 22.66
C PRO A 119 14.47 6.45 21.94
N GLU A 120 13.68 5.66 22.69
CA GLU A 120 12.73 4.68 22.16
C GLU A 120 11.54 5.32 21.43
N LEU A 121 11.12 6.52 21.82
CA LEU A 121 10.02 7.26 21.20
C LEU A 121 10.49 8.13 20.03
N LEU A 122 11.79 8.38 19.92
CA LEU A 122 12.38 9.22 18.87
C LEU A 122 12.21 8.61 17.47
N SER A 123 12.31 7.27 17.38
CA SER A 123 12.09 6.52 16.14
C SER A 123 10.67 6.70 15.60
N PHE A 124 9.68 6.73 16.50
CA PHE A 124 8.27 6.99 16.16
C PHE A 124 8.02 8.47 15.87
N TYR A 125 8.66 9.39 16.59
CA TYR A 125 8.55 10.84 16.33
C TYR A 125 9.01 11.22 14.91
N ASN A 126 10.08 10.58 14.42
CA ASN A 126 10.59 10.82 13.06
C ASN A 126 9.59 10.38 11.99
N LYS A 127 8.73 9.40 12.30
CA LYS A 127 7.69 8.87 11.41
C LYS A 127 6.28 9.33 11.79
N ARG A 128 6.14 10.35 12.63
CA ARG A 128 4.84 10.78 13.17
C ARG A 128 3.82 11.13 12.08
N ASP A 129 4.29 11.66 10.95
CA ASP A 129 3.45 12.05 9.83
C ASP A 129 2.99 10.85 8.97
N GLU A 130 3.56 9.66 9.20
CA GLU A 130 3.21 8.39 8.54
C GLU A 130 2.31 7.50 9.43
N LEU A 131 2.10 7.87 10.70
CA LEU A 131 1.32 7.09 11.66
C LEU A 131 -0.15 7.52 11.64
N SER A 132 -1.04 6.58 11.33
CA SER A 132 -2.49 6.73 11.49
C SER A 132 -3.00 5.74 12.53
N VAL A 133 -4.09 6.10 13.20
CA VAL A 133 -4.72 5.28 14.24
C VAL A 133 -6.14 4.94 13.83
N GLU A 134 -6.48 3.66 13.88
CA GLU A 134 -7.83 3.17 13.62
C GLU A 134 -8.19 2.19 14.74
N GLY A 135 -9.32 2.39 15.41
CA GLY A 135 -9.80 1.46 16.45
C GLY A 135 -8.78 1.11 17.56
N ASN A 136 -7.92 2.06 17.95
CA ASN A 136 -6.84 1.89 18.95
C ASN A 136 -5.67 0.97 18.54
N PHE A 137 -5.46 0.73 17.25
CA PHE A 137 -4.21 0.17 16.71
C PHE A 137 -3.65 1.10 15.62
N PHE A 138 -2.36 0.96 15.33
CA PHE A 138 -1.73 1.72 14.25
C PHE A 138 -2.10 1.10 12.90
N SER A 139 -2.72 1.87 12.02
CA SER A 139 -2.93 1.49 10.64
C SER A 139 -1.96 2.28 9.77
N GLY A 140 -1.15 1.57 8.98
CA GLY A 140 -0.29 2.20 7.98
C GLY A 140 -1.13 2.55 6.77
N VAL A 141 -1.19 3.82 6.38
CA VAL A 141 -1.60 4.18 5.03
C VAL A 141 -0.39 3.89 4.14
N CYS A 142 -0.35 2.70 3.53
CA CYS A 142 0.54 2.48 2.39
C CYS A 142 0.02 3.34 1.23
N VAL A 143 0.62 4.53 1.06
CA VAL A 143 0.53 5.31 -0.18
C VAL A 143 1.36 4.63 -1.25
#